data_AF-A0AAN7LAJ5-F1
#
_entry.id   AF-A0AAN7LAJ5-F1
#
_cell.length_a   1.000
_cell.length_b   1.000
_cell.length_c   1.000
_cell.angle_alpha   90.00
_cell.angle_beta   90.00
_cell.angle_gamma   90.00
#
_symmetry.space_group_name_H-M   'P 1'
#
loop_
_entity.id
_entity.type
_entity.pdbx_description
1 polymer ?
#
loop_
_entity_poly.entity_id
_entity_poly.type
_entity_poly.pdbx_seq_one_letter_code
_entity_poly.pdbx_strand_id
1 'polypeptide(L)'
;MFSAILIFLSGTKRYRYKKSLGSPIVHIFQVIVASFNKRNLERPSNIGCMYEDAPESSRIQHTNQFRRLDLATVVVEGDFPGGGGATSVPPNPWRLSSVTRVEEVKMVARLLPIWATTIIFWTTYAQMITFSVVQASTMERTIGGFMIPAGSLTVFFVAAILITLAVNDRLIMPFWKKWKGKPGFTNLQRIALGLVLSTLGMASAALIERKRLSVARAAGPTVPTLPVSVFYLIPQFFLVGAGEAFIYTGQLDFFITQSPKGMKTMSTGLFLTTLSLGFFFSSFLVSIIKQVTGAGDRQGWLADNINNGRLDLFYGLLSILSFINFVAYLVCANWYKPQVNLRPVLELEDKKMVNGTVAEEKV
;
A
#
# COMPACT_ATOMS: atom_id res chain seq x y z
N MET A 1 -26.93 -7.66 3.40
CA MET A 1 -25.92 -8.29 4.27
C MET A 1 -26.44 -9.52 5.01
N PHE A 2 -27.57 -9.46 5.73
CA PHE A 2 -28.09 -10.61 6.48
C PHE A 2 -28.29 -11.88 5.65
N SER A 3 -28.87 -11.77 4.45
CA SER A 3 -29.05 -12.90 3.54
C SER A 3 -27.72 -13.54 3.11
N ALA A 4 -26.68 -12.72 2.90
CA ALA A 4 -25.34 -13.23 2.57
C ALA A 4 -24.69 -13.97 3.76
N ILE A 5 -24.91 -13.48 4.99
CA ILE A 5 -24.45 -14.15 6.21
C ILE A 5 -25.17 -15.49 6.39
N LEU A 6 -26.49 -15.53 6.17
CA LEU A 6 -27.27 -16.77 6.24
C LEU A 6 -26.82 -17.80 5.20
N ILE A 7 -26.57 -17.37 3.96
CA ILE A 7 -26.04 -18.24 2.90
C ILE A 7 -24.65 -18.75 3.27
N PHE A 8 -23.75 -17.89 3.78
CA PHE A 8 -22.42 -18.28 4.24
C PHE A 8 -22.49 -19.30 5.39
N LEU A 9 -23.34 -19.06 6.39
CA LEU A 9 -23.49 -19.97 7.53
C LEU A 9 -24.17 -21.28 7.16
N SER A 10 -25.07 -21.30 6.17
CA SER A 10 -25.71 -22.54 5.70
C SER A 10 -24.70 -23.57 5.17
N GLY A 11 -23.55 -23.11 4.66
CA GLY A 11 -22.47 -23.94 4.13
C GLY A 11 -21.49 -24.48 5.18
N THR A 12 -21.60 -24.10 6.46
CA THR A 12 -20.62 -24.41 7.52
C THR A 12 -20.29 -25.90 7.65
N LYS A 13 -21.27 -26.79 7.45
CA LYS A 13 -21.05 -28.26 7.50
C LYS A 13 -20.34 -28.83 6.27
N ARG A 14 -20.31 -28.09 5.15
CA ARG A 14 -19.64 -28.48 3.89
C ARG A 14 -18.25 -27.87 3.72
N TYR A 15 -17.88 -26.91 4.58
CA TYR A 15 -16.57 -26.27 4.51
C TYR A 15 -15.47 -27.17 5.05
N ARG A 16 -14.35 -27.22 4.33
CA ARG A 16 -13.14 -27.89 4.78
C ARG A 16 -12.32 -26.92 5.62
N TYR A 17 -12.22 -27.21 6.91
CA TYR A 17 -11.44 -26.38 7.84
C TYR A 17 -9.94 -26.62 7.66
N LYS A 18 -9.18 -25.54 7.51
CA LYS A 18 -7.72 -25.57 7.55
C LYS A 18 -7.28 -25.26 8.98
N LYS A 19 -6.39 -26.09 9.55
CA LYS A 19 -5.81 -25.85 10.88
C LYS A 19 -5.13 -24.47 10.88
N SER A 20 -5.48 -23.61 11.83
CA SER A 20 -4.89 -22.27 11.96
C SER A 20 -3.41 -22.37 12.31
N LEU A 21 -2.55 -21.63 11.62
CA LEU A 21 -1.10 -21.56 11.86
C LEU A 21 -0.75 -20.53 12.95
N GLY A 22 -1.74 -20.07 13.73
CA GLY A 22 -1.57 -18.96 14.67
C GLY A 22 -1.73 -17.59 14.01
N SER A 23 -1.70 -16.53 14.81
CA SER A 23 -1.83 -15.15 14.31
C SER A 23 -0.44 -14.58 13.99
N PRO A 24 -0.16 -14.16 12.74
CA PRO A 24 1.07 -13.47 12.37
C PRO A 24 1.38 -12.24 13.23
N ILE A 25 0.33 -11.56 13.71
CA ILE A 25 0.46 -10.37 14.56
C ILE A 25 1.05 -10.75 15.92
N VAL A 26 0.64 -11.88 16.49
CA VAL A 26 1.19 -12.36 17.77
C VAL A 26 2.67 -12.71 17.61
N HIS A 27 3.08 -13.28 16.49
CA HIS A 27 4.50 -13.58 16.21
C HIS A 27 5.34 -12.29 16.14
N ILE A 28 4.82 -11.23 15.53
CA ILE A 28 5.49 -9.91 15.52
C ILE A 28 5.69 -9.40 16.95
N PHE A 29 4.64 -9.43 17.78
CA PHE A 29 4.74 -8.97 19.17
C PHE A 29 5.70 -9.82 20.00
N GLN A 30 5.72 -11.14 19.82
CA GLN A 30 6.65 -12.04 20.49
C GLN A 30 8.11 -11.66 20.22
N VAL A 31 8.46 -11.45 18.95
CA VAL A 31 9.83 -11.04 18.55
C VAL A 31 10.18 -9.67 19.12
N ILE A 32 9.27 -8.69 19.06
CA ILE A 32 9.50 -7.34 19.59
C ILE A 32 9.73 -7.40 21.11
N VAL A 33 8.88 -8.11 21.83
CA VAL A 33 8.97 -8.26 23.30
C VAL A 33 10.24 -9.00 23.70
N ALA A 34 10.56 -10.12 23.05
CA ALA A 34 11.77 -10.89 23.32
C ALA A 34 13.04 -10.05 23.06
N SER A 35 13.10 -9.32 21.95
CA SER A 35 14.20 -8.41 21.61
C SER A 35 14.34 -7.28 22.65
N PHE A 36 13.22 -6.71 23.10
CA PHE A 36 13.23 -5.62 24.08
C PHE A 36 13.68 -6.09 25.46
N ASN A 37 13.24 -7.26 25.89
CA ASN A 37 13.67 -7.88 27.16
C ASN A 37 15.18 -8.16 27.16
N LYS A 38 15.75 -8.45 25.99
CA LYS A 38 17.18 -8.74 25.80
C LYS A 38 18.00 -7.53 25.33
N ARG A 39 17.46 -6.31 25.42
CA ARG A 39 18.09 -5.08 24.88
C ARG A 39 19.45 -4.71 25.49
N ASN A 40 19.72 -5.18 26.71
CA ASN A 40 20.96 -4.90 27.44
C ASN A 40 22.08 -5.92 27.14
N LEU A 41 21.80 -6.98 26.37
CA LEU A 41 22.79 -7.99 26.02
C LEU A 41 23.69 -7.53 24.89
N GLU A 42 24.92 -8.06 24.87
CA GLU A 42 25.83 -7.87 23.74
C GLU A 42 25.25 -8.50 22.47
N ARG A 43 25.49 -7.82 21.35
CA ARG A 43 24.93 -8.27 20.07
C ARG A 43 25.64 -9.55 19.62
N PRO A 44 24.88 -10.57 19.18
CA PRO A 44 25.48 -11.78 18.66
C PRO A 44 26.32 -11.45 17.42
N SER A 45 27.62 -11.74 17.48
CA SER A 45 28.56 -11.50 16.37
C SER A 45 28.61 -12.65 15.37
N ASN A 46 28.25 -13.87 15.80
CA ASN A 46 28.26 -15.09 14.99
C ASN A 46 26.86 -15.72 14.88
N ILE A 47 26.47 -16.10 13.65
CA ILE A 47 25.19 -16.77 13.34
C ILE A 47 25.08 -18.12 14.06
N GLY A 48 26.21 -18.79 14.31
CA GLY A 48 26.25 -20.11 14.99
C GLY A 48 25.80 -20.11 16.46
N CYS A 49 25.65 -18.94 17.08
CA CYS A 49 25.19 -18.81 18.48
C CYS A 49 23.69 -18.46 18.60
N MET A 50 22.97 -18.37 17.47
CA MET A 50 21.56 -17.97 17.45
C MET A 50 20.64 -19.19 17.49
N TYR A 51 19.53 -19.08 18.23
CA TYR A 51 18.51 -20.12 18.27
C TYR A 51 17.80 -20.27 16.92
N GLU A 52 17.68 -21.50 16.42
CA GLU A 52 16.96 -21.84 15.19
C GLU A 52 16.16 -23.12 15.39
N ASP A 53 14.87 -23.10 15.00
CA ASP A 53 13.93 -24.22 15.12
C ASP A 53 13.50 -24.78 13.75
N ALA A 54 13.93 -24.14 12.65
CA ALA A 54 13.57 -24.51 11.29
C ALA A 54 14.62 -25.42 10.60
N PRO A 55 14.19 -26.45 9.84
CA PRO A 55 15.09 -27.23 8.99
C PRO A 55 15.74 -26.34 7.92
N GLU A 56 16.97 -26.67 7.52
CA GLU A 56 17.82 -25.82 6.65
C GLU A 56 17.13 -25.33 5.38
N SER A 57 16.34 -26.20 4.74
CA SER A 57 15.56 -25.88 3.53
C SER A 57 14.45 -24.84 3.72
N SER A 58 14.14 -24.47 4.96
CA SER A 58 13.15 -23.47 5.33
C SER A 58 13.72 -22.22 6.01
N ARG A 59 15.04 -22.18 6.24
CA ARG A 59 15.71 -21.03 6.85
C ARG A 59 15.70 -19.82 5.91
N ILE A 60 15.48 -18.65 6.48
CA ILE A 60 15.57 -17.37 5.78
C ILE A 60 16.99 -16.82 5.94
N GLN A 61 17.56 -16.25 4.87
CA GLN A 61 18.90 -15.67 4.94
C GLN A 61 18.93 -14.54 5.96
N HIS A 62 19.92 -14.59 6.87
CA HIS A 62 20.13 -13.57 7.88
C HIS A 62 20.49 -12.22 7.24
N THR A 63 19.91 -11.13 7.75
CA THR A 63 20.10 -9.80 7.20
C THR A 63 20.59 -8.78 8.21
N ASN A 64 21.40 -7.83 7.72
CA ASN A 64 21.99 -6.76 8.52
C ASN A 64 21.05 -5.60 8.84
N GLN A 65 19.84 -5.55 8.27
CA GLN A 65 18.85 -4.52 8.61
C GLN A 65 18.10 -4.91 9.89
N PHE A 66 17.84 -3.93 10.77
CA PHE A 66 17.16 -4.15 12.06
C PHE A 66 17.87 -5.11 13.03
N ARG A 67 19.20 -5.01 13.15
CA ARG A 67 20.03 -5.88 14.03
C ARG A 67 19.60 -5.97 15.49
N ARG A 68 18.85 -4.98 16.00
CA ARG A 68 18.31 -5.04 17.37
C ARG A 68 17.33 -6.20 17.55
N LEU A 69 16.58 -6.57 16.51
CA LEU A 69 15.63 -7.68 16.56
C LEU A 69 16.35 -9.04 16.71
N ASP A 70 17.62 -9.12 16.32
CA ASP A 70 18.44 -10.34 16.49
C ASP A 70 18.73 -10.66 17.95
N LEU A 71 18.56 -9.71 18.87
CA LEU A 71 18.67 -9.98 20.31
C LEU A 71 17.61 -10.97 20.79
N ALA A 72 16.48 -11.13 20.07
CA ALA A 72 15.48 -12.12 20.39
C ALA A 72 15.96 -13.58 20.20
N THR A 73 17.06 -13.79 19.46
CA THR A 73 17.59 -15.13 19.13
C THR A 73 18.73 -15.57 20.05
N VAL A 74 19.25 -14.68 20.89
CA VAL A 74 20.34 -14.95 21.84
C VAL A 74 19.82 -15.86 22.94
N VAL A 75 20.44 -17.02 23.13
CA VAL A 75 20.11 -17.96 24.20
C VAL A 75 20.70 -17.46 25.52
N VAL A 76 19.86 -17.33 26.55
CA VAL A 76 20.27 -16.97 27.91
C VAL A 76 19.86 -18.09 28.88
N GLU A 77 20.57 -18.21 30.00
CA GLU A 77 20.20 -19.15 31.06
C GLU A 77 18.73 -18.96 31.50
N GLY A 78 18.00 -20.07 31.59
CA GLY A 78 16.57 -20.09 31.95
C GLY A 78 15.60 -19.83 30.79
N ASP A 79 16.06 -19.74 29.53
CA ASP A 79 15.17 -19.71 28.35
C ASP A 79 14.62 -21.10 27.99
N PHE A 80 15.34 -22.16 28.36
CA PHE A 80 14.88 -23.55 28.26
C PHE A 80 14.40 -24.04 29.63
N PRO A 81 13.22 -24.68 29.71
CA PRO A 81 12.77 -25.33 30.94
C PRO A 81 13.75 -26.50 31.25
N GLY A 82 14.52 -26.37 32.33
CA GLY A 82 15.37 -27.45 32.85
C GLY A 82 16.87 -27.19 32.94
N GLY A 83 17.38 -26.00 32.57
CA GLY A 83 18.78 -25.62 32.85
C GLY A 83 19.83 -26.56 32.23
N GLY A 84 20.04 -26.45 30.92
CA GLY A 84 21.21 -27.05 30.25
C GLY A 84 21.12 -28.55 30.02
N GLY A 85 20.35 -28.95 29.01
CA GLY A 85 20.28 -30.34 28.53
C GLY A 85 19.03 -30.53 27.68
N ALA A 86 19.14 -31.26 26.58
CA ALA A 86 18.11 -31.42 25.55
C ALA A 86 16.75 -31.93 26.10
N THR A 87 15.92 -31.01 26.61
CA THR A 87 14.51 -31.27 26.87
C THR A 87 13.71 -31.02 25.60
N SER A 88 12.78 -31.92 25.29
CA SER A 88 11.90 -31.89 24.11
C SER A 88 10.84 -30.77 24.12
N VAL A 89 10.93 -29.84 25.08
CA VAL A 89 9.96 -28.77 25.29
C VAL A 89 10.46 -27.51 24.60
N PRO A 90 9.72 -26.94 23.64
CA PRO A 90 10.13 -25.72 22.96
C PRO A 90 10.20 -24.54 23.96
N PRO A 91 11.16 -23.62 23.80
CA PRO A 91 11.30 -22.45 24.66
C PRO A 91 10.10 -21.51 24.52
N ASN A 92 9.86 -20.69 25.54
CA ASN A 92 8.76 -19.71 25.51
C ASN A 92 8.99 -18.67 24.39
N PRO A 93 8.10 -18.57 23.38
CA PRO A 93 8.27 -17.66 22.24
C PRO A 93 8.38 -16.18 22.62
N TRP A 94 7.87 -15.77 23.78
CA TRP A 94 7.94 -14.40 24.30
C TRP A 94 9.31 -14.04 24.91
N ARG A 95 10.18 -15.03 25.14
CA ARG A 95 11.54 -14.85 25.68
C ARG A 95 12.62 -15.21 24.66
N LEU A 96 12.41 -16.24 23.86
CA LEU A 96 13.36 -16.71 22.84
C LEU A 96 12.60 -16.97 21.54
N SER A 97 13.08 -16.38 20.45
CA SER A 97 12.52 -16.53 19.10
C SER A 97 13.60 -17.03 18.15
N SER A 98 13.24 -17.84 17.15
CA SER A 98 14.19 -18.34 16.16
C SER A 98 14.62 -17.27 15.15
N VAL A 99 15.81 -17.43 14.56
CA VAL A 99 16.31 -16.53 13.51
C VAL A 99 15.33 -16.41 12.36
N THR A 100 14.74 -17.52 11.92
CA THR A 100 13.72 -17.51 10.86
C THR A 100 12.54 -16.60 11.21
N ARG A 101 11.98 -16.67 12.43
CA ARG A 101 10.87 -15.78 12.85
C ARG A 101 11.29 -14.32 12.93
N VAL A 102 12.50 -14.05 13.42
CA VAL A 102 13.04 -12.69 13.46
C VAL A 102 13.17 -12.11 12.05
N GLU A 103 13.68 -12.89 11.09
CA GLU A 103 13.79 -12.48 9.70
C GLU A 103 12.41 -12.25 9.05
N GLU A 104 11.39 -13.07 9.35
CA GLU A 104 10.01 -12.81 8.90
C GLU A 104 9.48 -11.44 9.39
N VAL A 105 9.75 -11.09 10.66
CA VAL A 105 9.36 -9.78 11.22
C VAL A 105 10.15 -8.65 10.59
N LYS A 106 11.45 -8.83 10.36
CA LYS A 106 12.28 -7.86 9.63
C LYS A 106 11.78 -7.61 8.22
N MET A 107 11.34 -8.64 7.51
CA MET A 107 10.75 -8.51 6.17
C MET A 107 9.54 -7.59 6.21
N VAL A 108 8.58 -7.84 7.11
CA VAL A 108 7.39 -6.99 7.29
C VAL A 108 7.78 -5.56 7.66
N ALA A 109 8.73 -5.39 8.58
CA ALA A 109 9.22 -4.06 8.99
C ALA A 109 9.80 -3.25 7.82
N ARG A 110 10.44 -3.88 6.82
CA ARG A 110 10.93 -3.19 5.61
C ARG A 110 9.82 -2.71 4.69
N LEU A 111 8.63 -3.31 4.76
CA LEU A 111 7.48 -2.90 3.96
C LEU A 111 6.80 -1.66 4.54
N LEU A 112 6.91 -1.41 5.85
CA LEU A 112 6.20 -0.33 6.55
C LEU A 112 6.51 1.10 6.03
N PRO A 113 7.76 1.47 5.68
CA PRO A 113 8.01 2.79 5.11
C PRO A 113 7.29 3.00 3.77
N ILE A 114 7.35 2.00 2.88
CA ILE A 114 6.64 2.03 1.60
C ILE A 114 5.12 2.06 1.83
N TRP A 115 4.62 1.20 2.71
CA TRP A 115 3.23 1.17 3.16
C TRP A 115 2.74 2.56 3.57
N ALA A 116 3.47 3.26 4.44
CA ALA A 116 3.08 4.58 4.93
C ALA A 116 2.95 5.60 3.80
N THR A 117 3.89 5.61 2.86
CA THR A 117 3.87 6.56 1.73
C THR A 117 2.72 6.32 0.74
N THR A 118 2.12 5.12 0.72
CA THR A 118 0.94 4.85 -0.14
C THR A 118 -0.37 5.41 0.42
N ILE A 119 -0.42 5.78 1.70
CA ILE A 119 -1.62 6.32 2.35
C ILE A 119 -2.12 7.61 1.66
N ILE A 120 -1.20 8.48 1.26
CA ILE A 120 -1.52 9.76 0.62
C ILE A 120 -2.26 9.58 -0.71
N PHE A 121 -1.98 8.51 -1.45
CA PHE A 121 -2.75 8.22 -2.67
C PHE A 121 -4.24 8.08 -2.36
N TRP A 122 -4.59 7.31 -1.33
CA TRP A 122 -5.97 7.08 -0.92
C TRP A 122 -6.64 8.33 -0.36
N THR A 123 -5.86 9.26 0.21
CA THR A 123 -6.34 10.60 0.56
C THR A 123 -6.72 11.41 -0.69
N THR A 124 -5.95 11.35 -1.78
CA THR A 124 -6.33 12.02 -3.04
C THR A 124 -7.53 11.35 -3.71
N TYR A 125 -7.62 10.02 -3.66
CA TYR A 125 -8.77 9.25 -4.13
C TYR A 125 -10.06 9.71 -3.44
N ALA A 126 -10.04 9.91 -2.13
CA ALA A 126 -11.20 10.35 -1.36
C ALA A 126 -11.82 11.66 -1.90
N GLN A 127 -11.01 12.54 -2.49
CA GLN A 127 -11.49 13.80 -3.05
C GLN A 127 -12.31 13.61 -4.34
N MET A 128 -11.96 12.59 -5.14
CA MET A 128 -12.67 12.27 -6.39
C MET A 128 -14.12 11.88 -6.13
N ILE A 129 -14.38 11.19 -5.03
CA ILE A 129 -15.74 10.75 -4.66
C ILE A 129 -16.50 11.76 -3.79
N THR A 130 -15.83 12.82 -3.31
CA THR A 130 -16.42 13.83 -2.43
C THR A 130 -16.43 15.22 -3.08
N PHE A 131 -15.40 16.05 -2.87
CA PHE A 131 -15.38 17.43 -3.33
C PHE A 131 -15.49 17.56 -4.85
N SER A 132 -14.95 16.61 -5.63
CA SER A 132 -15.11 16.66 -7.09
C SER A 132 -16.57 16.46 -7.53
N VAL A 133 -17.38 15.74 -6.74
CA VAL A 133 -18.83 15.62 -6.97
C VAL A 133 -19.55 16.92 -6.61
N VAL A 134 -19.16 17.57 -5.50
CA VAL A 134 -19.69 18.89 -5.11
C VAL A 134 -19.32 19.95 -6.14
N GLN A 135 -18.08 19.96 -6.62
CA GLN A 135 -17.61 20.81 -7.71
C GLN A 135 -18.49 20.62 -8.96
N ALA A 136 -18.68 19.37 -9.39
CA ALA A 136 -19.52 19.03 -10.52
C ALA A 136 -20.98 19.48 -10.39
N SER A 137 -21.56 19.47 -9.18
CA SER A 137 -22.94 19.92 -8.99
C SER A 137 -23.17 21.40 -9.34
N THR A 138 -22.10 22.22 -9.29
CA THR A 138 -22.15 23.66 -9.63
C THR A 138 -21.79 23.97 -11.08
N MET A 139 -21.47 22.95 -11.88
CA MET A 139 -21.00 23.08 -13.27
C MET A 139 -22.11 22.72 -14.26
N GLU A 140 -21.95 23.19 -15.51
CA GLU A 140 -22.85 22.87 -16.60
C GLU A 140 -22.71 21.39 -17.00
N ARG A 141 -23.80 20.65 -16.85
CA ARG A 141 -23.87 19.18 -16.99
C ARG A 141 -24.85 18.73 -18.06
N THR A 142 -25.43 19.64 -18.83
CA THR A 142 -26.38 19.30 -19.89
C THR A 142 -25.69 18.92 -21.19
N ILE A 143 -26.18 17.85 -21.82
CA ILE A 143 -25.80 17.44 -23.18
C ILE A 143 -27.08 17.19 -23.94
N GLY A 144 -27.33 17.96 -25.00
CA GLY A 144 -28.48 17.74 -25.88
C GLY A 144 -29.83 17.65 -25.15
N GLY A 145 -30.00 18.40 -24.05
CA GLY A 145 -31.22 18.39 -23.21
C GLY A 145 -31.22 17.41 -22.03
N PHE A 146 -30.26 16.50 -21.94
CA PHE A 146 -30.12 15.59 -20.80
C PHE A 146 -29.14 16.14 -19.76
N MET A 147 -29.57 16.23 -18.49
CA MET A 147 -28.70 16.64 -17.38
C MET A 147 -28.02 15.43 -16.73
N ILE A 148 -26.70 15.33 -16.88
CA ILE A 148 -25.92 14.24 -16.28
C ILE A 148 -25.89 14.39 -14.75
N PRO A 149 -26.22 13.35 -13.95
CA PRO A 149 -26.08 13.41 -12.50
C PRO A 149 -24.63 13.64 -12.07
N ALA A 150 -24.37 14.59 -11.15
CA ALA A 150 -23.01 14.93 -10.73
C ALA A 150 -22.19 13.73 -10.22
N GLY A 151 -22.81 12.83 -9.44
CA GLY A 151 -22.15 11.62 -8.92
C GLY A 151 -21.77 10.59 -10.00
N SER A 152 -22.42 10.63 -11.16
CA SER A 152 -22.15 9.70 -12.26
C SER A 152 -20.82 9.98 -12.99
N LEU A 153 -20.18 11.12 -12.75
CA LEU A 153 -18.88 11.46 -13.34
C LEU A 153 -17.74 10.55 -12.88
N THR A 154 -17.95 9.81 -11.77
CA THR A 154 -17.09 8.70 -11.36
C THR A 154 -16.95 7.63 -12.46
N VAL A 155 -17.83 7.61 -13.47
CA VAL A 155 -17.64 6.79 -14.67
C VAL A 155 -16.33 7.08 -15.40
N PHE A 156 -15.89 8.34 -15.47
CA PHE A 156 -14.61 8.70 -16.12
C PHE A 156 -13.42 8.15 -15.36
N PHE A 157 -13.54 8.12 -14.04
CA PHE A 157 -12.55 7.53 -13.15
C PHE A 157 -12.45 6.01 -13.35
N VAL A 158 -13.60 5.30 -13.34
CA VAL A 158 -13.64 3.85 -13.59
C VAL A 158 -13.18 3.51 -15.00
N ALA A 159 -13.59 4.29 -16.00
CA ALA A 159 -13.13 4.11 -17.38
C ALA A 159 -11.61 4.28 -17.50
N ALA A 160 -11.01 5.26 -16.81
CA ALA A 160 -9.58 5.44 -16.79
C ALA A 160 -8.84 4.23 -16.20
N ILE A 161 -9.36 3.61 -15.13
CA ILE A 161 -8.82 2.36 -14.59
C ILE A 161 -8.85 1.26 -15.66
N LEU A 162 -10.01 1.02 -16.27
CA LEU A 162 -10.19 -0.05 -17.25
C LEU A 162 -9.31 0.15 -18.49
N ILE A 163 -9.25 1.37 -19.01
CA ILE A 163 -8.40 1.73 -20.15
C ILE A 163 -6.93 1.53 -19.78
N THR A 164 -6.51 1.99 -18.60
CA THR A 164 -5.12 1.87 -18.15
C THR A 164 -4.70 0.41 -17.98
N LEU A 165 -5.55 -0.43 -17.39
CA LEU A 165 -5.30 -1.88 -17.28
C LEU A 165 -5.24 -2.53 -18.67
N ALA A 166 -6.19 -2.25 -19.55
CA ALA A 166 -6.21 -2.80 -20.91
C ALA A 166 -4.95 -2.41 -21.71
N VAL A 167 -4.54 -1.15 -21.63
CA VAL A 167 -3.31 -0.63 -22.26
C VAL A 167 -2.08 -1.28 -21.65
N ASN A 168 -2.00 -1.36 -20.32
CA ASN A 168 -0.87 -1.97 -19.63
C ASN A 168 -0.70 -3.44 -20.04
N ASP A 169 -1.80 -4.19 -20.09
CA ASP A 169 -1.74 -5.62 -20.30
C ASP A 169 -1.54 -5.99 -21.78
N ARG A 170 -2.20 -5.27 -22.69
CA ARG A 170 -2.14 -5.57 -24.13
C ARG A 170 -1.01 -4.88 -24.87
N LEU A 171 -0.55 -3.72 -24.41
CA LEU A 171 0.47 -2.94 -25.13
C LEU A 171 1.78 -2.88 -24.35
N ILE A 172 1.74 -2.44 -23.09
CA ILE A 172 2.98 -2.17 -22.33
C ILE A 172 3.71 -3.47 -22.01
N MET A 173 3.04 -4.47 -21.44
CA MET A 173 3.65 -5.76 -21.08
C MET A 173 4.34 -6.47 -22.26
N PRO A 174 3.69 -6.66 -23.43
CA PRO A 174 4.36 -7.31 -24.55
C PRO A 174 5.48 -6.46 -25.15
N PHE A 175 5.33 -5.14 -25.19
CA PHE A 175 6.40 -4.24 -25.65
C PHE A 175 7.63 -4.32 -24.73
N TRP A 176 7.43 -4.26 -23.41
CA TRP A 176 8.51 -4.42 -22.43
C TRP A 176 9.18 -5.78 -22.51
N LYS A 177 8.41 -6.84 -22.75
CA LYS A 177 8.97 -8.18 -22.95
C LYS A 177 9.88 -8.23 -24.18
N LYS A 178 9.50 -7.57 -25.27
CA LYS A 178 10.34 -7.46 -26.49
C LYS A 178 11.59 -6.61 -26.24
N TRP A 179 11.47 -5.50 -25.52
CA TRP A 179 12.56 -4.54 -25.39
C TRP A 179 13.56 -4.87 -24.27
N LYS A 180 13.07 -5.25 -23.08
CA LYS A 180 13.88 -5.48 -21.88
C LYS A 180 13.95 -6.94 -21.44
N GLY A 181 13.30 -7.86 -22.16
CA GLY A 181 13.24 -9.29 -21.81
C GLY A 181 12.43 -9.60 -20.54
N LYS A 182 11.79 -8.59 -19.91
CA LYS A 182 10.99 -8.73 -18.68
C LYS A 182 9.57 -8.19 -18.90
N PRO A 183 8.54 -8.87 -18.38
CA PRO A 183 7.16 -8.43 -18.57
C PRO A 183 6.81 -7.23 -17.66
N GLY A 184 6.77 -6.03 -18.25
CA GLY A 184 6.18 -4.83 -17.63
C GLY A 184 6.90 -4.29 -16.38
N PHE A 185 6.34 -3.20 -15.85
CA PHE A 185 6.91 -2.46 -14.72
C PHE A 185 7.05 -3.30 -13.45
N THR A 186 8.13 -3.07 -12.69
CA THR A 186 8.28 -3.62 -11.33
C THR A 186 7.21 -3.08 -10.39
N ASN A 187 6.91 -3.79 -9.30
CA ASN A 187 5.87 -3.37 -8.36
C ASN A 187 6.14 -1.99 -7.76
N LEU A 188 7.39 -1.67 -7.42
CA LEU A 188 7.79 -0.34 -6.95
C LEU A 188 7.56 0.73 -8.04
N GLN A 189 7.92 0.46 -9.29
CA GLN A 189 7.67 1.40 -10.38
C GLN A 189 6.17 1.65 -10.59
N ARG A 190 5.32 0.64 -10.47
CA ARG A 190 3.86 0.81 -10.55
C ARG A 190 3.32 1.69 -9.42
N ILE A 191 3.81 1.49 -8.18
CA ILE A 191 3.46 2.37 -7.05
C ILE A 191 3.91 3.82 -7.32
N ALA A 192 5.14 4.00 -7.80
CA ALA A 192 5.68 5.30 -8.16
C ALA A 192 4.83 6.01 -9.23
N LEU A 193 4.44 5.30 -10.29
CA LEU A 193 3.57 5.84 -11.35
C LEU A 193 2.23 6.32 -10.78
N GLY A 194 1.60 5.55 -9.89
CA GLY A 194 0.35 5.95 -9.28
C GLY A 194 0.46 7.20 -8.41
N LEU A 195 1.54 7.34 -7.63
CA LEU A 195 1.80 8.54 -6.82
C LEU A 195 2.07 9.79 -7.68
N VAL A 196 2.78 9.64 -8.80
CA VAL A 196 3.02 10.75 -9.75
C VAL A 196 1.70 11.16 -10.41
N LEU A 197 0.93 10.20 -10.90
CA LEU A 197 -0.34 10.45 -11.58
C LEU A 197 -1.36 11.10 -10.63
N SER A 198 -1.43 10.68 -9.36
CA SER A 198 -2.31 11.35 -8.38
C SER A 198 -1.85 12.78 -8.08
N THR A 199 -0.54 13.03 -8.01
CA THR A 199 0.03 14.38 -7.81
C THR A 199 -0.35 15.31 -8.97
N LEU A 200 -0.20 14.84 -10.21
CA LEU A 200 -0.63 15.55 -11.42
C LEU A 200 -2.16 15.72 -11.46
N GLY A 201 -2.91 14.72 -11.02
CA GLY A 201 -4.36 14.78 -10.87
C GLY A 201 -4.79 15.91 -9.95
N MET A 202 -4.18 16.02 -8.76
CA MET A 202 -4.48 17.10 -7.81
C MET A 202 -4.04 18.48 -8.31
N ALA A 203 -2.90 18.55 -9.02
CA ALA A 203 -2.47 19.79 -9.67
C ALA A 203 -3.50 20.23 -10.73
N SER A 204 -3.98 19.29 -11.57
CA SER A 204 -5.02 19.58 -12.55
C SER A 204 -6.31 20.05 -11.90
N ALA A 205 -6.72 19.40 -10.81
CA ALA A 205 -7.91 19.76 -10.03
C ALA A 205 -7.82 21.18 -9.48
N ALA A 206 -6.67 21.57 -8.93
CA ALA A 206 -6.43 22.93 -8.42
C ALA A 206 -6.55 23.99 -9.54
N LEU A 207 -6.01 23.71 -10.74
CA LEU A 207 -6.07 24.61 -11.88
C LEU A 207 -7.50 24.77 -12.42
N ILE A 208 -8.22 23.65 -12.55
CA ILE A 208 -9.61 23.65 -13.01
C ILE A 208 -10.50 24.39 -12.01
N GLU A 209 -10.29 24.17 -10.71
CA GLU A 209 -11.04 24.85 -9.67
C GLU A 209 -10.76 26.35 -9.63
N ARG A 210 -9.50 26.75 -9.83
CA ARG A 210 -9.15 28.17 -9.96
C ARG A 210 -9.88 28.83 -11.14
N LYS A 211 -10.00 28.14 -12.27
CA LYS A 211 -10.79 28.61 -13.42
C LYS A 211 -12.27 28.71 -13.08
N ARG A 212 -12.86 27.68 -12.45
CA ARG A 212 -14.26 27.65 -12.03
C ARG A 212 -14.59 28.81 -11.07
N LEU A 213 -13.75 29.02 -10.06
CA LEU A 213 -13.90 30.11 -9.08
C LEU A 213 -13.77 31.49 -9.74
N SER A 214 -12.91 31.66 -10.74
CA SER A 214 -12.83 32.92 -11.50
C SER A 214 -14.15 33.26 -12.20
N VAL A 215 -14.82 32.24 -12.77
CA VAL A 215 -16.14 32.42 -13.41
C VAL A 215 -17.22 32.68 -12.37
N ALA A 216 -17.18 31.99 -11.22
CA ALA A 216 -18.12 32.20 -10.13
C ALA A 216 -18.09 33.64 -9.60
N ARG A 217 -16.89 34.22 -9.44
CA ARG A 217 -16.73 35.62 -9.01
C ARG A 217 -17.26 36.63 -10.03
N ALA A 218 -17.14 36.33 -11.33
CA ALA A 218 -17.64 37.20 -12.39
C ALA A 218 -19.16 37.10 -12.57
N ALA A 219 -19.75 35.93 -12.34
CA ALA A 219 -21.18 35.69 -12.48
C ALA A 219 -22.02 36.23 -11.31
N GLY A 220 -21.40 36.49 -10.15
CA GLY A 220 -22.07 36.95 -8.94
C GLY A 220 -22.67 35.82 -8.08
N PRO A 221 -23.08 36.11 -6.83
CA PRO A 221 -23.44 35.10 -5.82
C PRO A 221 -24.75 34.34 -6.08
N THR A 222 -25.55 34.76 -7.06
CA THR A 222 -26.92 34.25 -7.30
C THR A 222 -27.02 33.18 -8.38
N VAL A 223 -25.91 32.82 -9.05
CA VAL A 223 -25.94 31.85 -10.15
C VAL A 223 -25.74 30.43 -9.63
N PRO A 224 -26.77 29.56 -9.65
CA PRO A 224 -26.69 28.20 -9.11
C PRO A 224 -25.83 27.26 -9.97
N THR A 225 -25.82 27.48 -11.29
CA THR A 225 -25.06 26.68 -12.26
C THR A 225 -24.12 27.59 -13.04
N LEU A 226 -22.82 27.39 -12.88
CA LEU A 226 -21.81 28.17 -13.59
C LEU A 226 -21.72 27.72 -15.06
N PRO A 227 -21.48 28.64 -16.00
CA PRO A 227 -21.29 28.33 -17.42
C PRO A 227 -19.91 27.73 -17.69
N VAL A 228 -19.53 26.72 -16.90
CA VAL A 228 -18.28 25.95 -17.03
C VAL A 228 -18.67 24.51 -17.23
N SER A 229 -18.31 23.94 -18.38
CA SER A 229 -18.61 22.55 -18.69
C SER A 229 -17.98 21.60 -17.68
N VAL A 230 -18.76 20.63 -17.21
CA VAL A 230 -18.31 19.59 -16.28
C VAL A 230 -17.17 18.73 -16.84
N PHE A 231 -17.01 18.67 -18.16
CA PHE A 231 -15.95 17.91 -18.82
C PHE A 231 -14.55 18.44 -18.54
N TYR A 232 -14.42 19.68 -18.05
CA TYR A 232 -13.15 20.16 -17.53
C TYR A 232 -12.65 19.32 -16.34
N LEU A 233 -13.49 18.54 -15.67
CA LEU A 233 -13.09 17.62 -14.59
C LEU A 233 -12.53 16.29 -15.10
N ILE A 234 -12.59 15.98 -16.39
CA ILE A 234 -12.06 14.71 -16.93
C ILE A 234 -10.57 14.51 -16.60
N PRO A 235 -9.68 15.51 -16.74
CA PRO A 235 -8.24 15.30 -16.48
C PRO A 235 -7.94 14.80 -15.06
N GLN A 236 -8.57 15.39 -14.03
CA GLN A 236 -8.35 14.95 -12.64
C GLN A 236 -8.85 13.51 -12.42
N PHE A 237 -10.04 13.16 -12.93
CA PHE A 237 -10.57 11.80 -12.81
C PHE A 237 -9.73 10.79 -13.58
N PHE A 238 -9.28 11.15 -14.78
CA PHE A 238 -8.48 10.27 -15.63
C PHE A 238 -7.10 10.01 -15.02
N LEU A 239 -6.41 11.06 -14.57
CA LEU A 239 -5.08 10.95 -13.97
C LEU A 239 -5.10 10.13 -12.67
N VAL A 240 -6.04 10.43 -11.75
CA VAL A 240 -6.12 9.67 -10.49
C VAL A 240 -6.59 8.24 -10.74
N GLY A 241 -7.55 8.00 -11.65
CA GLY A 241 -8.01 6.66 -12.01
C GLY A 241 -6.95 5.80 -12.70
N ALA A 242 -6.19 6.38 -13.63
CA ALA A 242 -5.02 5.71 -14.20
C ALA A 242 -3.97 5.42 -13.13
N GLY A 243 -3.76 6.34 -12.19
CA GLY A 243 -2.88 6.14 -11.05
C GLY A 243 -3.32 4.98 -10.16
N GLU A 244 -4.63 4.81 -9.93
CA GLU A 244 -5.17 3.72 -9.12
C GLU A 244 -4.87 2.35 -9.74
N ALA A 245 -5.06 2.21 -11.05
CA ALA A 245 -4.76 0.97 -11.76
C ALA A 245 -3.32 0.47 -11.50
N PHE A 246 -2.34 1.40 -11.52
CA PHE A 246 -0.95 1.06 -11.26
C PHE A 246 -0.67 0.85 -9.77
N ILE A 247 -1.07 1.77 -8.89
CA ILE A 247 -0.72 1.66 -7.47
C ILE A 247 -1.45 0.50 -6.79
N TYR A 248 -2.73 0.25 -7.10
CA TYR A 248 -3.49 -0.84 -6.49
C TYR A 248 -2.81 -2.18 -6.78
N THR A 249 -2.55 -2.46 -8.06
CA THR A 249 -1.92 -3.72 -8.48
C THR A 249 -0.47 -3.81 -8.00
N GLY A 250 0.31 -2.74 -8.15
CA GLY A 250 1.69 -2.67 -7.69
C GLY A 250 1.84 -2.85 -6.19
N GLN A 251 0.97 -2.20 -5.41
CA GLN A 251 0.95 -2.29 -3.96
C GLN A 251 0.57 -3.70 -3.52
N LEU A 252 -0.57 -4.23 -3.99
CA LEU A 252 -1.04 -5.57 -3.62
C LEU A 252 0.00 -6.65 -3.95
N ASP A 253 0.56 -6.63 -5.17
CA ASP A 253 1.59 -7.60 -5.58
C ASP A 253 2.87 -7.42 -4.78
N PHE A 254 3.32 -6.19 -4.50
CA PHE A 254 4.49 -5.93 -3.66
C PHE A 254 4.32 -6.55 -2.28
N PHE A 255 3.21 -6.25 -1.61
CA PHE A 255 2.91 -6.73 -0.27
C PHE A 255 2.82 -8.27 -0.22
N ILE A 256 2.12 -8.89 -1.15
CA ILE A 256 1.97 -10.36 -1.19
C ILE A 256 3.28 -11.08 -1.53
N THR A 257 4.07 -10.54 -2.47
CA THR A 257 5.30 -11.21 -2.94
C THR A 257 6.47 -11.02 -2.00
N GLN A 258 6.57 -9.86 -1.34
CA GLN A 258 7.66 -9.56 -0.41
C GLN A 258 7.36 -9.98 1.02
N SER A 259 6.13 -10.37 1.34
CA SER A 259 5.79 -10.92 2.64
C SER A 259 6.22 -12.38 2.80
N PRO A 260 6.63 -12.77 4.02
CA PRO A 260 6.96 -14.16 4.31
C PRO A 260 5.73 -15.06 4.14
N LYS A 261 5.98 -16.34 3.83
CA LYS A 261 4.93 -17.30 3.42
C LYS A 261 3.80 -17.42 4.45
N GLY A 262 4.12 -17.40 5.74
CA GLY A 262 3.16 -17.48 6.84
C GLY A 262 2.33 -16.22 7.08
N MET A 263 2.72 -15.07 6.51
CA MET A 263 2.15 -13.76 6.84
C MET A 263 1.46 -13.07 5.64
N LYS A 264 1.28 -13.77 4.51
CA LYS A 264 0.65 -13.19 3.31
C LYS A 264 -0.76 -12.63 3.57
N THR A 265 -1.59 -13.32 4.36
CA THR A 265 -2.93 -12.83 4.73
C THR A 265 -2.86 -11.53 5.53
N MET A 266 -1.90 -11.43 6.46
CA MET A 266 -1.66 -10.18 7.20
C MET A 266 -1.26 -9.06 6.24
N SER A 267 -0.45 -9.39 5.22
CA SER A 267 -0.01 -8.42 4.22
C SER A 267 -1.15 -7.85 3.38
N THR A 268 -2.15 -8.66 3.01
CA THR A 268 -3.38 -8.16 2.38
C THR A 268 -4.14 -7.24 3.36
N GLY A 269 -4.15 -7.58 4.65
CA GLY A 269 -4.67 -6.71 5.70
C GLY A 269 -3.94 -5.35 5.76
N LEU A 270 -2.60 -5.35 5.74
CA LEU A 270 -1.79 -4.13 5.70
C LEU A 270 -2.07 -3.30 4.44
N PHE A 271 -2.28 -3.93 3.28
CA PHE A 271 -2.72 -3.21 2.09
C PHE A 271 -4.06 -2.49 2.34
N LEU A 272 -5.08 -3.19 2.85
CA LEU A 272 -6.39 -2.60 3.12
C LEU A 272 -6.35 -1.49 4.18
N THR A 273 -5.45 -1.57 5.18
CA THR A 273 -5.31 -0.49 6.16
C THR A 273 -4.82 0.81 5.53
N THR A 274 -4.07 0.77 4.41
CA THR A 274 -3.68 2.01 3.71
C THR A 274 -4.87 2.76 3.14
N LEU A 275 -5.87 2.04 2.61
CA LEU A 275 -7.12 2.63 2.12
C LEU A 275 -7.83 3.32 3.28
N SER A 276 -8.10 2.58 4.36
CA SER A 276 -8.79 3.12 5.54
C SER A 276 -8.07 4.32 6.14
N LEU A 277 -6.75 4.24 6.33
CA LEU A 277 -5.95 5.35 6.85
C LEU A 277 -5.95 6.54 5.90
N GLY A 278 -5.97 6.34 4.58
CA GLY A 278 -6.05 7.44 3.62
C GLY A 278 -7.36 8.21 3.70
N PHE A 279 -8.48 7.50 3.88
CA PHE A 279 -9.78 8.12 4.13
C PHE A 279 -9.83 8.85 5.47
N PHE A 280 -9.33 8.24 6.55
CA PHE A 280 -9.25 8.92 7.85
C PHE A 280 -8.36 10.16 7.80
N PHE A 281 -7.23 10.06 7.10
CA PHE A 281 -6.32 11.19 6.90
C PHE A 281 -6.96 12.29 6.07
N SER A 282 -7.77 11.96 5.06
CA SER A 282 -8.58 12.93 4.33
C SER A 282 -9.53 13.69 5.26
N SER A 283 -10.31 12.97 6.08
CA SER A 283 -11.25 13.59 7.03
C SER A 283 -10.52 14.46 8.06
N PHE A 284 -9.37 13.99 8.56
CA PHE A 284 -8.52 14.73 9.48
C PHE A 284 -7.99 16.03 8.83
N LEU A 285 -7.50 15.95 7.59
CA LEU A 285 -7.01 17.11 6.85
C LEU A 285 -8.12 18.14 6.62
N VAL A 286 -9.31 17.70 6.23
CA VAL A 286 -10.49 18.57 6.07
C VAL A 286 -10.83 19.26 7.40
N SER A 287 -10.79 18.55 8.52
CA SER A 287 -11.04 19.11 9.85
C SER A 287 -10.02 20.20 10.21
N ILE A 288 -8.73 19.93 10.04
CA ILE A 288 -7.66 20.90 10.28
C ILE A 288 -7.85 22.14 9.40
N ILE A 289 -8.12 21.95 8.11
CA ILE A 289 -8.25 23.08 7.17
C ILE A 289 -9.47 23.93 7.53
N LYS A 290 -10.61 23.32 7.89
CA LYS A 290 -11.77 24.07 8.38
C LYS A 290 -11.44 24.87 9.65
N GLN A 291 -10.72 24.27 10.59
CA GLN A 291 -10.33 24.95 11.83
C GLN A 291 -9.34 26.11 11.60
N VAL A 292 -8.30 25.89 10.79
CA VAL A 292 -7.24 26.89 10.55
C VAL A 292 -7.72 28.02 9.65
N THR A 293 -8.49 27.69 8.60
CA THR A 293 -8.89 28.68 7.58
C THR A 293 -10.25 29.31 7.84
N GLY A 294 -11.08 28.68 8.68
CA GLY A 294 -12.38 29.21 9.12
C GLY A 294 -12.32 30.00 10.42
N ALA A 295 -11.12 30.25 10.98
CA ALA A 295 -10.96 31.11 12.14
C ALA A 295 -11.15 32.59 11.76
N GLY A 296 -12.29 33.17 12.13
CA GLY A 296 -12.67 34.58 11.90
C GLY A 296 -13.88 34.76 10.98
N ASP A 297 -14.19 36.01 10.62
CA ASP A 297 -15.35 36.40 9.77
C ASP A 297 -15.17 36.07 8.27
N ARG A 298 -14.25 35.14 7.94
CA ARG A 298 -13.91 34.74 6.57
C ARG A 298 -14.47 33.34 6.29
N GLN A 299 -15.14 33.18 5.17
CA GLN A 299 -15.51 31.87 4.64
C GLN A 299 -14.20 31.14 4.24
N GLY A 300 -13.77 30.20 5.07
CA GLY A 300 -12.49 29.48 4.92
C GLY A 300 -12.37 28.70 3.60
N TRP A 301 -11.31 27.90 3.46
CA TRP A 301 -11.06 27.20 2.19
C TRP A 301 -12.17 26.21 1.82
N LEU A 302 -12.81 25.60 2.84
CA LEU A 302 -13.85 24.58 2.69
C LEU A 302 -15.19 25.09 3.25
N ALA A 303 -15.72 26.15 2.64
CA ALA A 303 -17.03 26.72 2.97
C ALA A 303 -18.20 25.81 2.54
N ASP A 304 -19.37 25.97 3.16
CA ASP A 304 -20.58 25.21 2.81
C ASP A 304 -21.02 25.47 1.36
N ASN A 305 -20.88 26.72 0.90
CA ASN A 305 -20.97 27.06 -0.51
C ASN A 305 -19.57 27.04 -1.15
N ILE A 306 -19.34 26.06 -2.01
CA ILE A 306 -18.08 25.89 -2.76
C ILE A 306 -17.71 27.09 -3.64
N ASN A 307 -18.67 27.95 -4.03
CA ASN A 307 -18.40 29.17 -4.80
C ASN A 307 -17.67 30.25 -3.98
N ASN A 308 -17.87 30.23 -2.65
CA ASN A 308 -17.27 31.21 -1.76
C ASN A 308 -16.00 30.68 -1.07
N GLY A 309 -15.81 29.36 -1.09
CA GLY A 309 -14.61 28.71 -0.59
C GLY A 309 -13.40 28.86 -1.52
N ARG A 310 -12.27 28.35 -1.06
CA ARG A 310 -11.00 28.25 -1.80
C ARG A 310 -10.58 26.80 -1.94
N LEU A 311 -11.42 26.00 -2.60
CA LEU A 311 -11.14 24.60 -2.87
C LEU A 311 -9.89 24.43 -3.77
N ASP A 312 -9.58 25.43 -4.59
CA ASP A 312 -8.33 25.52 -5.37
C ASP A 312 -7.09 25.40 -4.48
N LEU A 313 -7.10 26.06 -3.33
CA LEU A 313 -6.00 26.02 -2.37
C LEU A 313 -5.91 24.67 -1.65
N PHE A 314 -7.06 24.04 -1.36
CA PHE A 314 -7.08 22.70 -0.77
C PHE A 314 -6.54 21.62 -1.73
N TYR A 315 -6.93 21.66 -3.01
CA TYR A 315 -6.35 20.79 -4.04
C TYR A 315 -4.87 21.10 -4.27
N GLY A 316 -4.47 22.37 -4.25
CA GLY A 316 -3.06 22.78 -4.31
C GLY A 316 -2.23 22.22 -3.16
N LEU A 317 -2.75 22.28 -1.93
CA LEU A 317 -2.12 21.69 -0.74
C LEU A 317 -1.95 20.17 -0.91
N LEU A 318 -2.99 19.47 -1.36
CA LEU A 318 -2.91 18.02 -1.61
C LEU A 318 -1.90 17.67 -2.70
N SER A 319 -1.77 18.51 -3.73
CA SER A 319 -0.74 18.34 -4.75
C SER A 319 0.67 18.48 -4.17
N ILE A 320 0.94 19.52 -3.38
CA ILE A 320 2.23 19.73 -2.72
C ILE A 320 2.54 18.59 -1.76
N LEU A 321 1.57 18.17 -0.94
CA LEU A 321 1.73 17.07 0.00
C LEU A 321 2.01 15.74 -0.72
N SER A 322 1.32 15.50 -1.84
CA SER A 322 1.55 14.31 -2.68
C SER A 322 2.94 14.33 -3.32
N PHE A 323 3.43 15.49 -3.75
CA PHE A 323 4.79 15.65 -4.26
C PHE A 323 5.85 15.37 -3.19
N ILE A 324 5.71 15.96 -2.00
CA ILE A 324 6.62 15.70 -0.86
C ILE A 324 6.60 14.21 -0.51
N ASN A 325 5.42 13.60 -0.47
CA ASN A 325 5.25 12.18 -0.20
C ASN A 325 5.90 11.31 -1.30
N PHE A 326 5.83 11.73 -2.57
CA PHE A 326 6.51 11.02 -3.66
C PHE A 326 8.04 11.05 -3.49
N VAL A 327 8.62 12.19 -3.09
CA VAL A 327 10.04 12.27 -2.77
C VAL A 327 10.39 11.36 -1.59
N ALA A 328 9.59 11.35 -0.53
CA ALA A 328 9.75 10.44 0.61
C ALA A 328 9.65 8.96 0.19
N TYR A 329 8.74 8.64 -0.73
CA TYR A 329 8.61 7.32 -1.33
C TYR A 329 9.89 6.90 -2.07
N LEU A 330 10.52 7.79 -2.85
CA LEU A 330 11.78 7.48 -3.55
C LEU A 330 12.90 7.17 -2.55
N VAL A 331 13.00 7.92 -1.46
CA VAL A 331 13.96 7.65 -0.38
C VAL A 331 13.69 6.28 0.25
N CYS A 332 12.43 5.96 0.56
CA CYS A 332 12.04 4.67 1.13
C CYS A 332 12.30 3.50 0.17
N ALA A 333 12.01 3.68 -1.13
CA ALA A 333 12.23 2.69 -2.17
C ALA A 333 13.72 2.42 -2.40
N ASN A 334 14.58 3.44 -2.31
CA ASN A 334 16.03 3.28 -2.38
C ASN A 334 16.63 2.63 -1.12
N TRP A 335 16.04 2.90 0.05
CA TRP A 335 16.43 2.27 1.31
C TRP A 335 15.98 0.79 1.40
N TYR A 336 14.90 0.44 0.71
CA TYR A 336 14.35 -0.91 0.68
C TYR A 336 15.31 -1.90 0.02
N LYS A 337 15.69 -2.95 0.77
CA LYS A 337 16.51 -4.05 0.27
C LYS A 337 15.64 -5.32 0.15
N PRO A 338 15.43 -5.85 -1.06
CA PRO A 338 14.70 -7.10 -1.24
C PRO A 338 15.37 -8.25 -0.47
N GLN A 339 14.58 -9.11 0.18
CA GLN A 339 15.11 -10.35 0.76
C GLN A 339 15.32 -11.36 -0.38
N VAL A 340 16.54 -11.88 -0.52
CA VAL A 340 16.80 -12.99 -1.44
C VAL A 340 16.38 -14.28 -0.75
N ASN A 341 15.30 -14.90 -1.21
CA ASN A 341 14.98 -16.26 -0.81
C ASN A 341 16.02 -17.20 -1.43
N LEU A 342 16.62 -18.11 -0.64
CA LEU A 342 17.60 -19.10 -1.14
C LEU A 342 16.96 -20.24 -1.94
N ARG A 343 15.65 -20.48 -1.81
CA ARG A 343 14.96 -21.59 -2.50
C ARG A 343 15.02 -21.57 -4.04
N PRO A 344 14.90 -20.44 -4.75
CA PRO A 344 15.07 -20.43 -6.20
C PRO A 344 16.50 -20.79 -6.59
N VAL A 345 17.50 -20.44 -5.78
CA VAL A 345 18.93 -20.72 -6.04
C VAL A 345 19.21 -22.20 -5.87
N LEU A 346 18.74 -22.81 -4.77
CA LEU A 346 18.90 -24.24 -4.52
C LEU A 346 18.11 -25.11 -5.52
N GLU A 347 16.89 -24.72 -5.91
CA GLU A 347 16.14 -25.45 -6.97
C GLU A 347 16.77 -25.29 -8.36
N LEU A 348 17.43 -24.15 -8.63
CA LEU A 348 18.21 -23.92 -9.86
C LEU A 348 19.54 -24.69 -9.86
N GLU A 349 20.20 -24.79 -8.70
CA GLU A 349 21.42 -25.57 -8.51
C GLU A 349 21.14 -27.08 -8.55
N ASP A 350 20.08 -27.56 -7.90
CA ASP A 350 19.63 -28.95 -7.99
C ASP A 350 19.25 -29.31 -9.43
N LYS A 351 18.51 -28.45 -10.14
CA LYS A 351 18.22 -28.68 -11.57
C LYS A 351 19.47 -28.67 -12.44
N LYS A 352 20.47 -27.84 -12.14
CA LYS A 352 21.75 -27.81 -12.86
C LYS A 352 22.59 -29.05 -12.56
N MET A 353 22.62 -29.51 -11.32
CA MET A 353 23.35 -30.72 -10.93
C MET A 353 22.71 -31.98 -11.51
N VAL A 354 21.36 -32.10 -11.47
CA VAL A 354 20.62 -33.20 -12.10
C VAL A 354 20.81 -33.21 -13.62
N ASN A 355 20.78 -32.06 -14.29
CA ASN A 355 21.03 -32.00 -15.73
C ASN A 355 22.51 -32.22 -16.09
N GLY A 356 23.44 -31.89 -15.20
CA GLY A 356 24.88 -32.13 -15.38
C GLY A 356 25.25 -33.61 -15.26
N THR A 357 24.68 -34.31 -14.27
CA THR A 357 24.90 -35.76 -14.09
C THR A 357 24.29 -36.58 -15.22
N VAL A 358 23.11 -36.19 -15.74
CA VAL A 358 22.49 -36.86 -16.90
C VAL A 358 23.26 -36.63 -18.22
N ALA A 359 24.07 -35.56 -18.30
CA ALA A 359 24.94 -35.31 -19.45
C ALA A 359 26.25 -36.10 -19.39
N GLU A 360 26.76 -36.41 -18.19
CA GLU A 360 27.96 -37.24 -17.99
C GLU A 360 27.68 -38.76 -18.10
N GLU A 361 26.44 -39.21 -17.88
CA GLU A 361 26.03 -40.61 -18.09
C GLU A 361 25.74 -40.98 -19.56
N LYS A 362 25.86 -40.04 -20.50
CA LYS A 362 25.56 -40.24 -21.94
C LYS A 362 26.77 -40.15 -22.87
N VAL A 363 27.98 -40.21 -22.32
CA VAL A 363 29.24 -40.36 -23.08
C VAL A 363 29.86 -41.70 -22.69
#